data_AF-S9PEJ2-F1
#
_entry.id   AF-S9PEJ2-F1
#
_cell.length_a   1.000
_cell.length_b   1.000
_cell.length_c   1.000
_cell.angle_alpha   90.00
_cell.angle_beta   90.00
_cell.angle_gamma   90.00
#
_symmetry.space_group_name_H-M   'P 1'
#
loop_
_entity.id
_entity.type
_entity.pdbx_description
1 polymer ?
#
loop_
_entity_poly.entity_id
_entity_poly.type
_entity_poly.pdbx_seq_one_letter_code
_entity_poly.pdbx_strand_id
1 'polypeptide(L)'
;MNKWMAIGFLLLGATANAGPRNNFGVYIDTQSNIVFGSPAGAYNSPDSTQQIGCSIISNRQPDGSWLVSIRCHARNAAGYQASCELYNPPAPLLQVVSAMNDTSLISFRWDAQTGECTALHAYGESTQAPKLASSQTASANAALPAASHPAVSANKAND
;
A
#
# COMPACT_ATOMS: atom_id res chain seq x y z
N MET A 1 -13.06 -44.45 -46.61
CA MET A 1 -13.58 -43.07 -46.42
C MET A 1 -13.76 -42.87 -44.92
N ASN A 2 -12.78 -42.23 -44.27
CA ASN A 2 -12.65 -42.24 -42.81
C ASN A 2 -13.34 -41.02 -42.18
N LYS A 3 -14.26 -41.27 -41.25
CA LYS A 3 -14.99 -40.26 -40.49
C LYS A 3 -14.08 -39.73 -39.38
N TRP A 4 -13.67 -38.47 -39.48
CA TRP A 4 -12.95 -37.75 -38.43
C TRP A 4 -13.94 -37.36 -37.32
N MET A 5 -13.71 -37.89 -36.12
CA MET A 5 -14.49 -37.60 -34.92
C MET A 5 -13.92 -36.34 -34.27
N ALA A 6 -14.61 -35.22 -34.42
CA ALA A 6 -14.25 -33.97 -33.74
C ALA A 6 -14.68 -34.06 -32.27
N ILE A 7 -13.72 -34.32 -31.38
CA ILE A 7 -13.90 -34.22 -29.93
C ILE A 7 -13.81 -32.74 -29.56
N GLY A 8 -14.98 -32.13 -29.35
CA GLY A 8 -15.09 -30.76 -28.84
C GLY A 8 -14.71 -30.71 -27.37
N PHE A 9 -13.53 -30.16 -27.07
CA PHE A 9 -13.09 -29.87 -25.71
C PHE A 9 -13.93 -28.71 -25.16
N LEU A 10 -14.97 -29.03 -24.39
CA LEU A 10 -15.69 -28.07 -23.55
C LEU A 10 -14.73 -27.57 -22.47
N LEU A 11 -14.08 -26.45 -22.73
CA LEU A 11 -13.31 -25.69 -21.76
C LEU A 11 -14.29 -25.11 -20.72
N LEU A 12 -14.56 -25.90 -19.68
CA LEU A 12 -15.16 -25.40 -18.44
C LEU A 12 -14.18 -24.36 -17.88
N GLY A 13 -14.47 -23.08 -18.10
CA GLY A 13 -13.70 -21.97 -17.57
C GLY A 13 -13.80 -21.95 -16.05
N ALA A 14 -12.84 -22.57 -15.38
CA ALA A 14 -12.67 -22.40 -13.95
C ALA A 14 -12.39 -20.92 -13.67
N THR A 15 -13.28 -20.26 -12.93
CA THR A 15 -12.98 -18.93 -12.38
C THR A 15 -11.87 -19.11 -11.36
N ALA A 16 -10.64 -18.76 -11.73
CA ALA A 16 -9.53 -18.72 -10.79
C ALA A 16 -9.82 -17.65 -9.75
N ASN A 17 -10.24 -18.07 -8.55
CA ASN A 17 -10.40 -17.17 -7.42
C ASN A 17 -9.00 -16.87 -6.85
N ALA A 18 -8.45 -15.71 -7.19
CA ALA A 18 -7.24 -15.23 -6.53
C ALA A 18 -7.59 -14.91 -5.07
N GLY A 19 -6.77 -15.39 -4.12
CA GLY A 19 -6.97 -15.11 -2.70
C GLY A 19 -7.10 -13.61 -2.39
N PRO A 20 -7.65 -13.24 -1.22
CA PRO A 20 -7.88 -11.85 -0.86
C PRO A 20 -6.58 -11.04 -0.93
N ARG A 21 -6.65 -9.85 -1.53
CA ARG A 21 -5.56 -8.90 -1.62
C ARG A 21 -5.91 -7.66 -0.82
N ASN A 22 -5.01 -7.27 0.07
CA ASN A 22 -5.15 -6.09 0.91
C ASN A 22 -4.22 -5.00 0.41
N ASN A 23 -4.81 -3.83 0.13
CA ASN A 23 -4.07 -2.64 -0.25
C ASN A 23 -3.90 -1.75 0.99
N PHE A 24 -2.76 -1.86 1.67
CA PHE A 24 -2.51 -1.08 2.88
C PHE A 24 -1.96 0.30 2.52
N GLY A 25 -2.87 1.28 2.46
CA GLY A 25 -2.52 2.70 2.39
C GLY A 25 -1.74 3.17 3.62
N VAL A 26 -1.27 4.42 3.58
CA VAL A 26 -0.45 4.98 4.65
C VAL A 26 -1.34 5.53 5.76
N TYR A 27 -1.25 4.93 6.93
CA TYR A 27 -1.92 5.39 8.14
C TYR A 27 -0.89 5.98 9.12
N ILE A 28 -1.25 7.10 9.73
CA ILE A 28 -0.43 7.81 10.72
C ILE A 28 -1.35 8.17 11.88
N ASP A 29 -1.06 7.65 13.06
CA ASP A 29 -1.69 8.05 14.31
C ASP A 29 -0.69 8.90 15.11
N THR A 30 -1.00 10.19 15.21
CA THR A 30 -0.19 11.20 15.90
C THR A 30 -0.41 11.22 17.41
N GLN A 31 -1.42 10.53 17.94
CA GLN A 31 -1.63 10.38 19.38
C GLN A 31 -0.75 9.26 19.93
N SER A 32 -0.68 8.13 19.22
CA SER A 32 0.13 6.98 19.61
C SER A 32 1.53 6.96 18.99
N ASN A 33 1.85 7.96 18.16
CA ASN A 33 3.09 8.08 17.36
C ASN A 33 3.43 6.78 16.62
N ILE A 34 2.46 6.26 15.88
CA ILE A 34 2.61 5.04 15.08
C ILE A 34 2.24 5.29 13.61
N VAL A 35 3.05 4.73 12.72
CA VAL A 35 2.79 4.66 11.29
C VAL A 35 2.69 3.21 10.88
N PHE A 36 1.77 2.89 9.99
CA PHE A 36 1.83 1.66 9.22
C PHE A 36 1.35 1.88 7.78
N GLY A 37 1.85 1.06 6.86
CA GLY A 37 1.45 1.09 5.46
C GLY A 37 2.42 0.31 4.60
N SER A 38 2.22 0.31 3.29
CA SER A 38 3.13 -0.36 2.36
C SER A 38 3.48 0.52 1.16
N PRO A 39 4.67 0.35 0.56
CA PRO A 39 5.03 1.08 -0.65
C PRO A 39 4.08 0.81 -1.82
N ALA A 40 3.68 -0.45 -2.04
CA ALA A 40 2.69 -0.80 -3.05
C ALA A 40 1.33 -0.17 -2.74
N GLY A 41 0.89 -0.16 -1.48
CA GLY A 41 -0.38 0.45 -1.10
C GLY A 41 -0.41 1.97 -1.23
N ALA A 42 0.70 2.63 -0.90
CA ALA A 42 0.89 4.05 -1.19
C ALA A 42 0.86 4.32 -2.70
N TYR A 43 1.55 3.51 -3.50
CA TYR A 43 1.60 3.66 -4.95
C TYR A 43 0.25 3.39 -5.64
N ASN A 44 -0.50 2.40 -5.17
CA ASN A 44 -1.81 2.02 -5.68
C ASN A 44 -2.93 2.95 -5.18
N SER A 45 -2.61 3.92 -4.32
CA SER A 45 -3.57 4.88 -3.82
C SER A 45 -4.10 5.76 -4.95
N PRO A 46 -5.40 6.13 -4.95
CA PRO A 46 -5.91 7.15 -5.85
C PRO A 46 -5.32 8.54 -5.56
N ASP A 47 -4.71 8.75 -4.38
CA ASP A 47 -4.14 10.03 -3.97
C ASP A 47 -2.67 10.15 -4.41
N SER A 48 -2.29 11.32 -4.93
CA SER A 48 -0.90 11.61 -5.34
C SER A 48 0.07 11.93 -4.19
N THR A 49 -0.40 11.85 -2.94
CA THR A 49 0.33 12.35 -1.76
C THR A 49 0.87 11.26 -0.87
N GLN A 50 0.33 10.03 -0.95
CA GLN A 50 0.71 8.95 -0.05
C GLN A 50 2.10 8.41 -0.39
N GLN A 51 2.94 8.29 0.62
CA GLN A 51 4.28 7.71 0.49
C GLN A 51 4.69 7.08 1.82
N ILE A 52 5.42 5.98 1.77
CA ILE A 52 6.02 5.35 2.95
C ILE A 52 7.29 4.60 2.52
N GLY A 53 8.33 4.68 3.34
CA GLY A 53 9.57 3.97 3.08
C GLY A 53 10.61 4.16 4.17
N CYS A 54 11.60 3.27 4.17
CA CYS A 54 12.79 3.39 5.00
C CYS A 54 14.04 3.31 4.11
N SER A 55 15.11 3.98 4.54
CA SER A 55 16.39 4.04 3.85
C SER A 55 17.52 3.78 4.84
N ILE A 56 18.55 3.07 4.38
CA ILE A 56 19.83 2.97 5.09
C ILE A 56 20.73 4.04 4.51
N ILE A 57 21.22 4.93 5.37
CA ILE A 57 22.11 6.03 5.01
C ILE A 57 23.47 5.73 5.62
N SER A 58 24.54 5.91 4.87
CA SER A 58 25.92 5.72 5.34
C SER A 58 26.75 6.93 4.97
N ASN A 59 27.19 7.67 5.99
CA ASN A 59 27.96 8.89 5.84
C ASN A 59 29.37 8.71 6.39
N ARG A 60 30.38 9.13 5.62
CA ARG A 60 31.77 9.13 6.08
C ARG A 60 32.02 10.33 6.99
N GLN A 61 32.56 10.09 8.17
CA GLN A 61 32.86 11.11 9.18
C GLN A 61 34.27 11.69 9.01
N PRO A 62 34.56 12.88 9.57
CA PRO A 62 35.88 13.52 9.46
C PRO A 62 37.03 12.71 10.04
N ASP A 63 36.76 11.87 11.04
CA ASP A 63 37.73 10.95 11.66
C ASP A 63 38.01 9.69 10.81
N GLY A 64 37.36 9.56 9.65
CA GLY A 64 37.46 8.43 8.74
C GLY A 64 36.52 7.28 9.05
N SER A 65 35.74 7.34 10.14
CA SER A 65 34.71 6.34 10.47
C SER A 65 33.47 6.47 9.57
N TRP A 66 32.60 5.46 9.60
CA TRP A 66 31.30 5.47 8.93
C TRP A 66 30.18 5.58 9.97
N LEU A 67 29.32 6.57 9.81
CA LEU A 67 28.05 6.65 10.54
C LEU A 67 26.95 6.04 9.67
N VAL A 68 26.34 4.97 10.16
CA VAL A 68 25.19 4.33 9.53
C VAL A 68 23.94 4.76 10.28
N SER A 69 22.92 5.24 9.57
CA SER A 69 21.60 5.50 10.12
C SER A 69 20.49 4.84 9.28
N ILE A 70 19.38 4.54 9.93
CA ILE A 70 18.12 4.19 9.26
C ILE A 70 17.20 5.39 9.38
N ARG A 71 16.64 5.83 8.24
CA ARG A 71 15.62 6.87 8.20
C ARG A 71 14.35 6.35 7.58
N CYS A 72 13.25 6.41 8.34
CA CYS A 72 11.91 6.08 7.87
C CYS A 72 11.07 7.35 7.72
N HIS A 73 10.20 7.37 6.71
CA HIS A 73 9.30 8.48 6.44
C HIS A 73 7.97 7.97 5.93
N ALA A 74 6.91 8.74 6.20
CA ALA A 74 5.58 8.47 5.72
C ALA A 74 4.76 9.75 5.56
N ARG A 75 3.82 9.72 4.62
CA ARG A 75 2.79 10.73 4.43
C ARG A 75 1.47 10.07 4.08
N ASN A 76 0.39 10.48 4.74
CA ASN A 76 -0.96 9.97 4.46
C ASN A 76 -1.76 10.89 3.52
N ALA A 77 -2.96 10.45 3.12
CA ALA A 77 -3.85 11.17 2.21
C ALA A 77 -4.23 12.56 2.73
N ALA A 78 -4.43 12.69 4.04
CA ALA A 78 -4.75 13.96 4.71
C ALA A 78 -3.54 14.91 4.83
N GLY A 79 -2.36 14.50 4.36
CA GLY A 79 -1.16 15.32 4.31
C GLY A 79 -0.31 15.31 5.58
N TYR A 80 -0.70 14.56 6.62
CA TYR A 80 0.14 14.36 7.80
C TYR A 80 1.42 13.65 7.39
N GLN A 81 2.52 14.03 8.04
CA GLN A 81 3.84 13.47 7.80
C GLN A 81 4.42 12.99 9.12
N ALA A 82 5.12 11.87 9.06
CA ALA A 82 5.89 11.34 10.17
C ALA A 82 7.22 10.83 9.62
N SER A 83 8.27 11.03 10.40
CA SER A 83 9.59 10.50 10.11
C SER A 83 10.28 10.12 11.40
N CYS A 84 11.12 9.10 11.33
CA CYS A 84 12.01 8.78 12.42
C CYS A 84 13.41 8.44 11.91
N GLU A 85 14.42 8.66 12.74
CA GLU A 85 15.79 8.27 12.47
C GLU A 85 16.35 7.39 13.61
N LEU A 86 17.23 6.48 13.26
CA LEU A 86 17.97 5.65 14.20
C LEU A 86 19.44 5.61 13.79
N TYR A 87 20.32 6.08 14.68
CA TYR A 87 21.77 6.06 14.48
C TYR A 87 22.39 4.78 15.03
N ASN A 88 23.43 4.30 14.35
CA ASN A 88 24.15 3.08 14.73
C ASN A 88 23.23 1.88 14.98
N PRO A 89 22.32 1.55 14.04
CA PRO A 89 21.36 0.47 14.22
C PRO A 89 22.09 -0.88 14.33
N PRO A 90 21.56 -1.83 15.14
CA PRO A 90 22.13 -3.16 15.23
C PRO A 90 21.96 -3.91 13.89
N ALA A 91 22.90 -4.82 13.58
CA ALA A 91 22.94 -5.55 12.31
C ALA A 91 21.62 -6.25 11.91
N PRO A 92 20.84 -6.88 12.82
CA PRO A 92 19.55 -7.45 12.47
C PRO A 92 18.56 -6.43 11.89
N LEU A 93 18.58 -5.18 12.37
CA LEU A 93 17.66 -4.16 11.88
C LEU A 93 18.05 -3.66 10.49
N LEU A 94 19.36 -3.57 10.21
CA LEU A 94 19.87 -3.31 8.86
C LEU A 94 19.42 -4.39 7.87
N GLN A 95 19.46 -5.66 8.28
CA GLN A 95 18.97 -6.77 7.45
C GLN A 95 17.48 -6.64 7.15
N VAL A 96 16.65 -6.32 8.16
CA VAL A 96 15.21 -6.09 7.99
C VAL A 96 14.95 -5.00 6.95
N VAL A 97 15.58 -3.83 7.09
CA VAL A 97 15.38 -2.72 6.14
C VAL A 97 15.91 -3.07 4.75
N SER A 98 17.03 -3.80 4.65
CA SER A 98 17.57 -4.22 3.35
C SER A 98 16.72 -5.27 2.62
N ALA A 99 15.93 -6.04 3.36
CA ALA A 99 15.03 -7.06 2.83
C ALA A 99 13.66 -6.49 2.42
N MET A 100 13.38 -5.22 2.77
CA MET A 100 12.14 -4.56 2.38
C MET A 100 12.03 -4.43 0.86
N ASN A 101 10.83 -4.67 0.35
CA ASN A 101 10.45 -4.54 -1.05
C ASN A 101 9.11 -3.77 -1.16
N ASP A 102 8.55 -3.68 -2.36
CA ASP A 102 7.31 -2.94 -2.62
C ASP A 102 6.09 -3.55 -1.90
N THR A 103 6.08 -4.85 -1.64
CA THR A 103 5.02 -5.56 -0.92
C THR A 103 5.29 -5.71 0.58
N SER A 104 6.32 -5.04 1.12
CA SER A 104 6.56 -5.05 2.56
C SER A 104 5.58 -4.14 3.29
N LEU A 105 4.91 -4.65 4.31
CA LEU A 105 4.19 -3.83 5.27
C LEU A 105 5.21 -3.24 6.25
N ILE A 106 5.32 -1.92 6.24
CA ILE A 106 6.23 -1.14 7.09
C ILE A 106 5.42 -0.60 8.25
N SER A 107 5.91 -0.79 9.47
CA SER A 107 5.37 -0.16 10.66
C SER A 107 6.51 0.44 11.47
N PHE A 108 6.39 1.71 11.87
CA PHE A 108 7.36 2.34 12.75
C PHE A 108 6.70 3.24 13.77
N ARG A 109 7.34 3.36 14.93
CA ARG A 109 6.99 4.31 15.98
C ARG A 109 8.10 5.32 16.13
N TRP A 110 7.72 6.55 16.51
CA TRP A 110 8.68 7.61 16.76
C TRP A 110 8.43 8.25 18.12
N ASP A 111 9.48 8.79 18.70
CA ASP A 111 9.36 9.74 19.79
C ASP A 111 9.05 11.12 19.22
N ALA A 112 7.92 11.73 19.60
CA ALA A 112 7.49 13.01 19.05
C ALA A 112 8.37 14.20 19.46
N GLN A 113 9.18 14.06 20.51
CA GLN A 113 10.07 15.11 21.00
C GLN A 113 11.43 15.05 20.32
N THR A 114 12.00 13.84 20.15
CA THR A 114 13.35 13.65 19.58
C THR A 114 13.34 13.31 18.09
N GLY A 115 12.23 12.75 17.58
CA GLY A 115 12.17 12.19 16.23
C GLY A 115 12.90 10.85 16.08
N GLU A 116 13.34 10.22 17.17
CA GLU A 116 14.02 8.92 17.11
C GLU A 116 13.03 7.77 16.89
N CYS A 117 13.45 6.74 16.17
CA CYS A 117 12.65 5.53 16.01
C CYS A 117 12.62 4.73 17.32
N THR A 118 11.43 4.52 17.88
CA THR A 118 11.25 3.69 19.10
C THR A 118 10.83 2.25 18.77
N ALA A 119 10.33 2.01 17.56
CA ALA A 119 10.08 0.69 17.00
C ALA A 119 10.12 0.73 15.48
N LEU A 120 10.61 -0.33 14.85
CA LEU A 120 10.58 -0.52 13.40
C LEU A 120 10.35 -2.00 13.09
N HIS A 121 9.34 -2.26 12.26
CA HIS A 121 8.96 -3.58 11.82
C HIS A 121 8.72 -3.57 10.31
N ALA A 122 9.13 -4.65 9.64
CA ALA A 122 8.76 -4.94 8.27
C ALA A 122 8.23 -6.37 8.18
N TYR A 123 7.08 -6.54 7.53
CA TYR A 123 6.43 -7.84 7.37
C TYR A 123 6.21 -8.11 5.89
N GLY A 124 6.40 -9.37 5.50
CA GLY A 124 5.95 -9.89 4.20
C GLY A 124 4.76 -10.80 4.42
N GLU A 125 3.61 -10.45 3.85
CA GLU A 125 2.40 -11.27 3.92
C GLU A 125 1.92 -11.63 2.51
N SER A 126 1.38 -12.83 2.34
CA SER A 126 0.85 -13.31 1.05
C SER A 126 -0.39 -12.53 0.58
N THR A 127 -1.04 -11.81 1.50
CA THR A 127 -2.22 -10.98 1.19
C THR A 127 -1.83 -9.60 0.66
N GLN A 128 -0.55 -9.21 0.68
CA GLN A 128 -0.17 -7.88 0.24
C GLN A 128 -0.40 -7.71 -1.26
N ALA A 129 -1.15 -6.67 -1.63
CA ALA A 129 -1.31 -6.32 -3.04
C ALA A 129 0.04 -5.88 -3.65
N PRO A 130 0.43 -6.41 -4.82
CA PRO A 130 1.59 -5.93 -5.54
C PRO A 130 1.35 -4.52 -6.06
N LYS A 131 2.44 -3.84 -6.42
CA LYS A 131 2.37 -2.60 -7.18
C LYS A 131 1.63 -2.84 -8.50
N LEU A 132 0.58 -2.08 -8.78
CA LEU A 132 -0.14 -2.18 -10.05
C LEU A 132 0.78 -1.75 -11.19
N ALA A 133 0.89 -2.57 -12.22
CA ALA A 133 1.54 -2.17 -13.46
C ALA A 133 0.79 -0.95 -14.03
N SER A 134 1.53 0.03 -14.55
CA SER A 134 1.02 1.33 -15.02
C SER A 134 -0.03 1.26 -16.15
N SER A 135 -0.39 0.06 -16.61
CA SER A 135 -1.39 -0.23 -17.64
C SER A 135 -2.76 -0.69 -17.08
N GLN A 136 -2.95 -0.81 -15.75
CA GLN A 136 -4.23 -1.23 -15.15
C GLN A 136 -5.14 -0.10 -14.65
N THR A 137 -4.89 1.16 -15.02
CA THR A 137 -5.87 2.26 -14.83
C THR A 137 -7.09 2.18 -15.77
N ALA A 138 -7.22 1.11 -16.56
CA ALA A 138 -8.38 0.91 -17.41
C ALA A 138 -9.56 0.29 -16.64
N SER A 139 -10.52 1.15 -16.31
CA SER A 139 -11.95 0.81 -16.32
C SER A 139 -12.46 -0.16 -15.25
N ALA A 140 -12.53 0.31 -14.00
CA ALA A 140 -13.56 -0.15 -13.05
C ALA A 140 -14.62 0.94 -12.79
N ASN A 141 -14.97 1.72 -13.82
CA ASN A 141 -16.26 2.40 -13.91
C ASN A 141 -17.13 1.65 -14.92
N ALA A 142 -17.40 0.38 -14.65
CA ALA A 142 -18.59 -0.24 -15.23
C ALA A 142 -19.78 0.38 -14.49
N ALA A 143 -20.36 1.40 -15.11
CA ALA A 143 -21.56 2.09 -14.69
C ALA A 143 -22.60 1.09 -14.15
N LEU A 144 -22.99 1.27 -12.89
CA LEU A 144 -24.29 0.80 -12.44
C LEU A 144 -25.34 1.44 -13.36
N PRO A 145 -26.23 0.66 -14.00
CA PRO A 145 -27.37 1.26 -14.67
C PRO A 145 -28.19 2.02 -13.62
N ALA A 146 -28.35 3.32 -13.83
CA ALA A 146 -29.25 4.15 -13.06
C ALA A 146 -30.65 3.53 -13.12
N ALA A 147 -31.14 3.05 -11.98
CA ALA A 147 -32.52 2.64 -11.83
C ALA A 147 -33.40 3.88 -12.10
N SER A 148 -34.13 3.85 -13.21
CA SER A 148 -35.14 4.83 -13.56
C SER A 148 -36.25 4.81 -12.50
N HIS A 149 -36.36 5.87 -11.70
CA HIS A 149 -37.54 6.10 -10.88
C HIS A 149 -38.72 6.53 -11.77
N PRO A 150 -39.90 5.93 -11.63
CA PRO A 150 -41.10 6.40 -12.30
C PRO A 150 -41.59 7.71 -11.66
N ALA A 151 -42.07 8.60 -12.52
CA ALA A 151 -42.66 9.89 -12.18
C ALA A 151 -43.88 9.71 -11.26
N VAL A 152 -43.90 10.42 -10.12
CA VAL A 152 -45.12 10.65 -9.35
C VAL A 152 -45.80 11.90 -9.91
N SER A 153 -46.94 11.63 -10.56
CA SER A 153 -47.88 12.61 -11.07
C SER A 153 -48.56 13.39 -9.93
N ALA A 154 -48.80 14.66 -10.23
CA ALA A 154 -49.59 15.67 -9.53
C ALA A 154 -50.70 15.18 -8.59
N ASN A 155 -50.85 15.88 -7.46
CA ASN A 155 -52.19 16.20 -6.96
C ASN A 155 -52.33 17.69 -6.64
N LYS A 156 -53.40 18.22 -7.22
CA LYS A 156 -53.95 19.56 -7.18
C LYS A 156 -54.96 19.62 -6.03
N ALA A 157 -55.07 20.78 -5.38
CA ALA A 157 -56.30 21.41 -4.81
C ALA A 157 -56.22 21.81 -3.33
N ASN A 158 -56.60 23.08 -3.11
CA ASN A 158 -57.30 23.71 -1.96
C ASN A 158 -56.50 23.82 -0.64
N ASP A 159 -56.40 24.97 0.02
CA ASP A 159 -57.15 26.23 0.04
C ASP A 159 -56.21 27.44 0.19
#